data_AF-A0A5C6E9W8-F1
#
_entry.id   AF-A0A5C6E9W8-F1
#
_cell.length_a   1.000
_cell.length_b   1.000
_cell.length_c   1.000
_cell.angle_alpha   90.00
_cell.angle_beta   90.00
_cell.angle_gamma   90.00
#
_symmetry.space_group_name_H-M   'P 1'
#
loop_
_entity.id
_entity.type
_entity.pdbx_description
1 polymer ?
#
loop_
_entity_poly.entity_id
_entity_poly.type
_entity_poly.pdbx_seq_one_letter_code
_entity_poly.pdbx_strand_id
1 'polypeptide(L)'
;MNFGDRVRLLRVQRSLTQATLAERLDVSISYISKVERGRLHFGDYPSEKFIHKLAIELKADEDELLMLADKVPLSIRERIRERPEVFRVVANMDDDQIDRLMGQFSGEPPKSVR
;
A
#
# COMPACT_ATOMS: atom_id res chain seq x y z
N MET A 1 1.48 3.47 -10.77
CA MET A 1 2.01 4.46 -9.80
C MET A 1 2.73 3.68 -8.72
N ASN A 2 3.95 4.06 -8.34
CA ASN A 2 4.66 3.38 -7.25
C ASN A 2 4.43 4.09 -5.89
N PHE A 3 4.90 3.49 -4.80
CA PHE A 3 4.79 4.04 -3.45
C PHE A 3 5.31 5.48 -3.33
N GLY A 4 6.53 5.75 -3.83
CA GLY A 4 7.15 7.07 -3.75
C GLY A 4 6.35 8.15 -4.48
N ASP A 5 5.85 7.83 -5.67
CA ASP A 5 4.98 8.72 -6.46
C ASP A 5 3.69 9.03 -5.69
N ARG A 6 3.07 8.01 -5.07
CA ARG A 6 1.84 8.16 -4.30
C ARG A 6 2.06 9.06 -3.07
N VAL A 7 3.14 8.85 -2.33
CA VAL A 7 3.52 9.67 -1.18
C VAL A 7 3.72 11.13 -1.58
N ARG A 8 4.45 11.38 -2.68
CA ARG A 8 4.66 12.74 -3.20
C ARG A 8 3.34 13.41 -3.56
N LEU A 9 2.46 12.70 -4.27
CA LEU A 9 1.15 13.20 -4.66
C LEU A 9 0.31 13.59 -3.43
N LEU A 10 0.21 12.70 -2.44
CA LEU A 10 -0.53 12.94 -1.20
C LEU A 10 0.06 14.14 -0.43
N ARG A 11 1.39 14.25 -0.33
CA ARG A 11 2.05 15.39 0.32
C ARG A 11 1.69 16.71 -0.36
N VAL A 12 1.75 16.76 -1.69
CA VAL A 12 1.40 17.97 -2.47
C VAL A 12 -0.08 18.32 -2.33
N GLN A 13 -0.97 17.33 -2.32
CA GLN A 13 -2.40 17.55 -2.06
C GLN A 13 -2.66 18.16 -0.67
N ARG A 14 -1.78 17.90 0.30
CA ARG A 14 -1.80 18.52 1.63
C ARG A 14 -1.06 19.85 1.72
N SER A 15 -0.56 20.37 0.59
CA SER A 15 0.23 21.59 0.53
C SER A 15 1.45 21.56 1.47
N LEU A 16 2.00 20.37 1.72
CA LEU A 16 3.16 20.19 2.58
C LEU A 16 4.44 20.24 1.75
N THR A 17 5.46 20.93 2.24
CA THR A 17 6.82 20.80 1.70
C THR A 17 7.45 19.49 2.21
N GLN A 18 8.51 19.01 1.56
CA GLN A 18 9.29 17.88 2.09
C GLN A 18 9.86 18.20 3.48
N ALA A 19 10.23 19.47 3.74
CA ALA A 19 10.73 19.91 5.04
C ALA A 19 9.66 19.78 6.13
N THR A 20 8.45 20.27 5.85
CA THR A 20 7.32 20.20 6.79
C THR A 20 6.92 18.76 7.08
N LEU A 21 6.87 17.89 6.05
CA LEU A 21 6.55 16.49 6.28
C LEU A 21 7.65 15.77 7.09
N ALA A 22 8.91 16.09 6.83
CA ALA A 22 10.04 15.51 7.55
C ALA A 22 10.02 15.88 9.04
N GLU A 23 9.73 17.15 9.35
CA GLU A 23 9.56 17.65 10.72
C GLU A 23 8.44 16.90 11.45
N ARG A 24 7.27 16.77 10.82
CA ARG A 24 6.11 16.07 11.44
C ARG A 24 6.36 14.58 11.69
N LEU A 25 7.14 13.94 10.81
CA LEU A 25 7.49 12.53 10.94
C LEU A 25 8.74 12.29 11.79
N ASP A 26 9.38 13.34 12.30
CA ASP A 26 10.64 13.28 13.07
C ASP A 26 11.75 12.53 12.29
N VAL A 27 11.96 12.93 11.03
CA VAL A 27 13.00 12.37 10.15
C VAL A 27 13.72 13.47 9.37
N SER A 28 14.83 13.13 8.74
CA SER A 28 15.52 14.08 7.86
C SER A 28 14.75 14.35 6.57
N ILE A 29 14.86 15.58 6.04
CA ILE A 29 14.33 15.96 4.72
C ILE A 29 14.88 15.05 3.62
N SER A 30 16.16 14.68 3.74
CA SER A 30 16.83 13.75 2.82
C SER A 30 16.15 12.39 2.80
N TYR A 31 15.64 11.92 3.94
CA TYR A 31 14.89 10.66 4.01
C TYR A 31 13.57 10.75 3.24
N ILE A 32 12.77 11.81 3.44
CA ILE A 32 11.54 12.03 2.65
C ILE A 32 11.83 12.09 1.15
N SER A 33 12.89 12.79 0.74
CA SER A 33 13.31 12.84 -0.66
C SER A 33 13.70 11.46 -1.21
N LYS A 34 14.32 10.60 -0.40
CA LYS A 34 14.67 9.22 -0.79
C LYS A 34 13.42 8.35 -0.91
N VAL A 35 12.49 8.47 0.04
CA VAL A 35 11.18 7.79 0.02
C VAL A 35 10.42 8.12 -1.26
N GLU A 36 10.26 9.41 -1.58
CA GLU A 36 9.52 9.85 -2.78
C GLU A 36 10.17 9.45 -4.09
N ARG A 37 11.48 9.15 -4.09
CA ARG A 37 12.22 8.71 -5.28
C ARG A 37 12.42 7.20 -5.35
N GLY A 38 11.92 6.43 -4.37
CA GLY A 38 12.18 4.99 -4.28
C GLY A 38 13.68 4.66 -4.15
N ARG A 39 14.46 5.47 -3.42
CA ARG A 39 15.92 5.29 -3.25
C ARG A 39 16.30 5.13 -1.79
N LEU A 40 15.74 4.12 -1.12
CA LEU A 40 16.11 3.79 0.24
C LEU A 40 17.40 2.97 0.26
N HIS A 41 18.25 3.21 1.28
CA HIS A 41 19.56 2.55 1.38
C HIS A 41 19.48 1.11 1.87
N PHE A 42 18.36 0.74 2.50
CA PHE A 42 18.12 -0.58 3.08
C PHE A 42 16.74 -1.04 2.62
N GLY A 43 16.72 -1.76 1.49
CA GLY A 43 15.49 -2.22 0.83
C GLY A 43 14.82 -1.14 -0.02
N ASP A 44 13.77 -1.54 -0.74
CA ASP A 44 13.03 -0.66 -1.67
C ASP A 44 12.01 0.23 -0.94
N TYR A 45 11.58 -0.16 0.27
CA TYR A 45 10.46 0.46 1.00
C TYR A 45 10.75 0.72 2.48
N PRO A 46 10.11 1.74 3.10
CA PRO A 46 10.27 2.04 4.52
C PRO A 46 9.59 1.01 5.42
N SER A 47 9.80 1.10 6.73
CA SER A 47 9.18 0.19 7.70
C SER A 47 7.66 0.39 7.81
N GLU A 48 6.91 -0.64 8.23
CA GLU A 48 5.46 -0.53 8.51
C GLU A 48 5.17 0.60 9.51
N LYS A 49 5.99 0.70 10.57
CA LYS A 49 5.86 1.78 11.56
C LYS A 49 5.98 3.18 10.94
N PHE A 50 6.86 3.35 9.95
CA PHE A 50 6.97 4.62 9.24
C PHE A 50 5.75 4.84 8.34
N ILE A 51 5.31 3.82 7.61
CA ILE A 51 4.14 3.90 6.72
C ILE A 51 2.87 4.26 7.51
N HIS A 52 2.67 3.68 8.70
CA HIS A 52 1.57 4.02 9.59
C HIS A 52 1.57 5.51 9.97
N LYS A 53 2.71 6.04 10.44
CA LYS A 53 2.84 7.48 10.74
C LYS A 53 2.61 8.35 9.51
N LEU A 54 3.14 7.93 8.37
CA LEU A 54 3.01 8.63 7.10
C LEU A 54 1.54 8.70 6.66
N ALA A 55 0.79 7.61 6.78
CA ALA A 55 -0.63 7.55 6.48
C ALA A 55 -1.42 8.53 7.35
N ILE A 56 -1.13 8.59 8.65
CA ILE A 56 -1.75 9.55 9.58
C ILE A 56 -1.46 11.00 9.16
N GLU A 57 -0.19 11.36 8.96
CA GLU A 57 0.22 12.73 8.59
C GLU A 57 -0.37 13.17 7.24
N LEU A 58 -0.39 12.24 6.28
CA LEU A 58 -0.96 12.46 4.96
C LEU A 58 -2.46 12.19 4.91
N LYS A 59 -3.14 11.92 6.04
CA LYS A 59 -4.51 11.37 6.16
C LYS A 59 -4.90 10.52 4.94
N ALA A 60 -4.10 9.50 4.68
CA ALA A 60 -4.21 8.61 3.54
C ALA A 60 -4.67 7.22 4.00
N ASP A 61 -5.06 6.39 3.05
CA ASP A 61 -5.33 4.98 3.30
C ASP A 61 -4.01 4.25 3.60
N GLU A 62 -3.89 3.72 4.81
CA GLU A 62 -2.71 2.98 5.23
C GLU A 62 -2.55 1.67 4.47
N ASP A 63 -3.65 0.96 4.20
CA ASP A 63 -3.61 -0.34 3.53
C ASP A 63 -3.16 -0.16 2.08
N GLU A 64 -3.61 0.91 1.40
CA GLU A 64 -3.11 1.29 0.08
C GLU A 64 -1.58 1.50 0.10
N LEU A 65 -1.09 2.27 1.07
CA LEU A 65 0.34 2.58 1.20
C LEU A 65 1.17 1.35 1.54
N LEU A 66 0.67 0.45 2.38
CA LEU A 66 1.32 -0.82 2.69
C LEU A 66 1.40 -1.72 1.45
N MET A 67 0.31 -1.87 0.71
CA MET A 67 0.28 -2.69 -0.51
C MET A 67 1.23 -2.15 -1.59
N LEU A 68 1.28 -0.82 -1.79
CA LEU A 68 2.24 -0.18 -2.69
C LEU A 68 3.70 -0.36 -2.25
N ALA A 69 3.92 -0.61 -0.96
CA ALA A 69 5.23 -0.88 -0.37
C ALA A 69 5.55 -2.39 -0.27
N ASP A 70 4.80 -3.24 -0.99
CA ASP A 70 4.92 -4.70 -0.97
C ASP A 70 4.76 -5.29 0.46
N LYS A 71 3.82 -4.71 1.22
CA LYS A 71 3.48 -5.15 2.59
C LYS A 71 2.00 -5.45 2.68
N VAL A 72 1.68 -6.66 3.13
CA VAL A 72 0.30 -7.10 3.34
C VAL A 72 -0.23 -6.49 4.65
N PRO A 73 -1.36 -5.74 4.64
CA PRO A 73 -2.03 -5.24 5.84
C PRO A 73 -2.26 -6.28 6.94
N LEU A 74 -2.25 -5.85 8.20
CA LEU A 74 -2.40 -6.75 9.35
C LEU A 74 -3.71 -7.54 9.30
N SER A 75 -4.82 -6.89 8.98
CA SER A 75 -6.14 -7.49 8.84
C SER A 75 -6.15 -8.66 7.85
N ILE A 76 -5.48 -8.49 6.71
CA ILE A 76 -5.34 -9.53 5.68
C ILE A 76 -4.45 -10.66 6.18
N ARG A 77 -3.32 -10.34 6.83
CA ARG A 77 -2.43 -11.37 7.42
C ARG A 77 -3.14 -12.21 8.47
N GLU A 78 -3.95 -11.59 9.32
CA GLU A 78 -4.76 -12.28 10.33
C GLU A 78 -5.75 -13.22 9.66
N ARG A 79 -6.46 -12.74 8.64
CA ARG A 79 -7.42 -13.56 7.89
C ARG A 79 -6.78 -14.76 7.20
N ILE A 80 -5.57 -14.59 6.64
CA ILE A 80 -4.77 -15.68 6.06
C ILE A 80 -4.42 -16.72 7.14
N ARG A 81 -4.05 -16.30 8.35
CA ARG A 81 -3.74 -17.22 9.46
C ARG A 81 -4.97 -17.97 9.98
N GLU A 82 -6.13 -17.31 10.00
CA GLU A 82 -7.39 -17.93 10.45
C GLU A 82 -7.86 -19.04 9.51
N ARG A 83 -7.72 -18.85 8.19
CA ARG A 83 -8.26 -19.74 7.16
C ARG A 83 -7.24 -20.00 6.02
N PRO A 84 -6.06 -20.55 6.32
CA PRO A 84 -4.98 -20.67 5.33
C PRO A 84 -5.36 -21.54 4.12
N GLU A 85 -6.22 -22.53 4.29
CA GLU A 85 -6.71 -23.39 3.22
C GLU A 85 -7.49 -22.62 2.16
N VAL A 86 -8.26 -21.60 2.53
CA VAL A 86 -9.01 -20.77 1.59
C VAL A 86 -8.05 -19.99 0.69
N PHE A 87 -7.05 -19.34 1.29
CA PHE A 87 -6.08 -18.54 0.55
C PHE A 87 -5.11 -19.40 -0.29
N ARG A 88 -4.84 -20.65 0.12
CA ARG A 88 -4.11 -21.60 -0.73
C ARG A 88 -4.88 -21.95 -1.99
N VAL A 89 -6.21 -22.12 -1.91
CA VAL A 89 -7.02 -22.36 -3.10
C VAL A 89 -6.95 -21.12 -4.00
N VAL A 90 -7.19 -19.93 -3.44
CA VAL A 90 -7.13 -18.66 -4.21
C VAL A 90 -5.76 -18.44 -4.85
N ALA A 91 -4.66 -18.74 -4.16
CA ALA A 91 -3.30 -18.57 -4.68
C ALA A 91 -2.95 -19.51 -5.86
N ASN A 92 -3.73 -20.58 -6.06
CA ASN A 92 -3.56 -21.50 -7.20
C ASN A 92 -4.57 -21.24 -8.32
N MET A 93 -5.45 -20.24 -8.17
CA MET A 93 -6.39 -19.84 -9.21
C MET A 93 -5.69 -19.00 -10.29
N ASP A 94 -6.16 -19.12 -11.53
CA ASP A 94 -5.83 -18.16 -12.59
C ASP A 94 -6.68 -16.87 -12.46
N ASP A 95 -6.31 -15.83 -13.21
CA ASP A 95 -6.98 -14.53 -13.15
C ASP A 95 -8.48 -14.64 -13.48
N ASP A 96 -8.86 -15.48 -14.46
CA ASP A 96 -10.26 -15.71 -14.84
C ASP A 96 -11.08 -16.35 -13.69
N GLN A 97 -10.47 -17.29 -12.96
CA GLN A 97 -11.06 -17.93 -11.79
C GLN A 97 -11.24 -16.93 -10.65
N ILE A 98 -10.25 -16.06 -10.41
CA ILE A 98 -10.32 -15.01 -9.39
C ILE A 98 -11.43 -14.00 -9.75
N ASP A 99 -11.49 -13.55 -11.01
CA ASP A 99 -12.53 -12.60 -11.46
C ASP A 99 -13.94 -13.19 -11.33
N ARG A 100 -14.12 -14.48 -11.66
CA ARG A 100 -15.39 -15.18 -11.43
C ARG A 100 -15.74 -15.28 -9.95
N LEU A 101 -14.76 -15.57 -9.08
CA LEU A 101 -14.97 -15.61 -7.63
C LEU A 101 -15.43 -14.24 -7.12
N MET A 102 -14.76 -13.17 -7.53
CA MET A 102 -15.13 -11.80 -7.15
C MET A 102 -16.54 -11.42 -7.62
N GLY A 103 -16.91 -11.75 -8.86
CA GLY A 103 -18.25 -11.49 -9.39
C GLY A 103 -19.39 -12.16 -8.62
N GLN A 104 -19.14 -13.28 -7.95
CA GLN A 104 -20.13 -13.97 -7.10
C GLN A 104 -20.40 -13.23 -5.77
N PHE A 105 -19.44 -12.46 -5.27
CA PHE A 105 -19.53 -11.76 -3.99
C PHE A 105 -19.78 -10.25 -4.13
N SER A 106 -19.39 -9.64 -5.25
CA SER A 106 -19.49 -8.19 -5.47
C SER A 106 -20.85 -7.72 -6.00
N GLY A 107 -21.75 -8.62 -6.41
CA GLY A 107 -23.05 -8.23 -6.99
C GLY A 107 -22.96 -7.49 -8.34
N GLU A 108 -21.75 -7.31 -8.90
CA GLU A 108 -21.51 -6.80 -10.25
C GLU A 108 -20.92 -7.90 -11.14
N PRO A 109 -21.38 -8.05 -12.40
CA PRO A 109 -20.90 -9.07 -13.31
C PRO A 109 -19.44 -8.80 -13.71
N PRO A 110 -18.65 -9.86 -14.01
CA PRO A 110 -17.27 -9.70 -14.45
C PRO A 110 -17.22 -8.87 -15.74
N LYS A 111 -16.43 -7.80 -15.75
CA LYS A 111 -16.13 -7.05 -16.97
C LYS A 111 -15.26 -7.95 -17.84
N SER A 112 -15.84 -8.48 -18.91
CA SER A 112 -15.08 -9.17 -19.96
C SER A 112 -14.07 -8.19 -20.56
N VAL A 113 -12.78 -8.43 -20.38
CA VAL A 113 -11.74 -7.82 -21.21
C VAL A 113 -11.59 -8.70 -22.44
N ARG A 114 -11.85 -8.10 -23.61
CA ARG A 114 -11.55 -8.68 -24.93
C ARG A 114 -10.08 -8.58 -25.24
#